data_AF-A0A6M8EGK6-F1
#
_entry.id   AF-A0A6M8EGK6-F1
#
_cell.length_a   1.000
_cell.length_b   1.000
_cell.length_c   1.000
_cell.angle_alpha   90.00
_cell.angle_beta   90.00
_cell.angle_gamma   90.00
#
_symmetry.space_group_name_H-M   'P 1'
#
loop_
_entity.id
_entity.type
_entity.pdbx_description
1 polymer ?
#
loop_
_entity_poly.entity_id
_entity_poly.type
_entity_poly.pdbx_seq_one_letter_code
_entity_poly.pdbx_strand_id
1 'polypeptide(L)'
;MQAVFYSQARNNLREIINKVCDDFDEYIITTKDEKSVVLISYEEYSSMKETIYLLSSKNNRDRLNDAVEQIENSKFLKKEIDL
;
A
#
# COMPACT_ATOMS: atom_id res chain seq x y z
N MET A 1 12.08 2.31 2.49
CA MET A 1 12.19 2.18 3.97
C MET A 1 13.35 2.96 4.60
N GLN A 2 13.05 4.02 5.36
CA GLN A 2 14.03 4.77 6.19
C GLN A 2 13.62 4.79 7.67
N ALA A 3 14.59 4.75 8.60
CA ALA A 3 14.33 4.81 10.04
C ALA A 3 14.90 6.09 10.65
N VAL A 4 14.08 6.81 11.43
CA VAL A 4 14.46 8.06 12.09
C VAL A 4 13.98 8.10 13.54
N PHE A 5 14.71 8.82 14.39
CA PHE A 5 14.24 9.07 15.76
C PHE A 5 13.13 10.12 15.76
N TYR A 6 12.22 10.04 16.74
CA TYR A 6 11.12 10.99 16.94
C TYR A 6 11.58 12.46 16.92
N SER A 7 12.74 12.79 17.51
CA SER A 7 13.25 14.17 17.54
C SER A 7 13.57 14.70 16.15
N GLN A 8 14.13 13.87 15.27
CA GLN A 8 14.42 14.22 13.87
C GLN A 8 13.12 14.33 13.07
N ALA A 9 12.21 13.36 13.24
CA ALA A 9 10.92 13.37 12.58
C ALA A 9 10.10 14.62 12.94
N ARG A 10 10.09 15.03 14.20
CA ARG A 10 9.39 16.23 14.66
C ARG A 10 9.91 17.50 13.99
N ASN A 11 11.23 17.61 13.81
CA ASN A 11 11.84 18.80 13.22
C ASN A 11 11.68 18.87 11.69
N ASN A 12 11.52 17.71 11.03
CA ASN A 12 11.49 17.60 9.57
C ASN A 12 10.18 16.99 9.03
N LEU A 13 9.09 17.04 9.81
CA LEU A 13 7.88 16.25 9.52
C LEU A 13 7.29 16.53 8.13
N ARG A 14 7.27 17.79 7.70
CA ARG A 14 6.75 18.18 6.38
C ARG A 14 7.55 17.57 5.24
N GLU A 15 8.88 17.60 5.33
CA GLU A 15 9.75 17.02 4.31
C GLU A 15 9.57 15.50 4.24
N ILE A 16 9.46 14.85 5.39
CA ILE A 16 9.21 13.41 5.48
C ILE A 16 7.85 13.07 4.84
N ILE A 17 6.79 13.81 5.15
CA ILE A 17 5.47 13.60 4.53
C ILE A 17 5.54 13.75 3.01
N ASN A 18 6.22 14.78 2.51
CA ASN A 18 6.36 14.98 1.08
C ASN A 18 7.06 13.79 0.42
N LYS A 19 8.21 13.34 0.97
CA LYS A 19 8.93 12.17 0.44
C LYS A 19 8.08 10.90 0.45
N VAL A 20 7.36 10.65 1.54
CA VAL A 20 6.46 9.50 1.65
C VAL A 20 5.36 9.51 0.58
N CYS A 21 4.83 10.68 0.26
CA CYS A 21 3.81 10.83 -0.78
C CYS A 21 4.38 10.80 -2.20
N ASP A 22 5.53 11.43 -2.42
CA ASP A 22 6.12 11.60 -3.76
C ASP A 22 6.87 10.33 -4.23
N ASP A 23 7.56 9.66 -3.31
CA ASP A 23 8.42 8.51 -3.62
C ASP A 23 7.73 7.15 -3.31
N PHE A 24 6.51 7.15 -2.76
CA PHE A 24 5.81 5.96 -2.24
C PHE A 24 6.66 5.15 -1.24
N ASP A 25 7.58 5.81 -0.54
CA ASP A 25 8.49 5.20 0.44
C ASP A 25 7.88 5.20 1.85
N GLU A 26 8.23 4.22 2.67
CA GLU A 26 7.83 4.15 4.07
C GLU A 26 8.92 4.66 5.05
N TYR A 27 8.48 5.35 6.09
CA TYR A 27 9.35 5.83 7.17
C TYR A 27 8.98 5.20 8.51
N ILE A 28 9.98 4.66 9.22
CA ILE A 28 9.84 4.18 10.59
C ILE A 28 10.28 5.30 11.54
N ILE A 29 9.39 5.71 12.44
CA ILE A 29 9.68 6.71 13.47
C ILE A 29 9.70 6.03 14.83
N THR A 30 10.84 6.07 15.52
CA THR A 30 11.02 5.42 16.83
C THR A 30 11.18 6.44 17.95
N THR A 31 10.47 6.24 19.06
CA THR A 31 10.60 7.06 20.28
C THR A 31 11.74 6.56 21.17
N LYS A 32 12.13 7.36 22.17
CA LYS A 32 13.13 6.94 23.16
C LYS A 32 12.67 5.75 24.01
N ASP A 33 11.37 5.57 24.16
CA ASP A 33 10.76 4.44 24.88
C ASP A 33 10.55 3.22 23.95
N GLU A 34 11.32 3.12 22.87
CA GLU A 34 11.32 2.03 21.89
C GLU A 34 9.98 1.76 21.18
N LYS A 35 9.03 2.71 21.24
CA LYS A 35 7.79 2.63 20.46
C LYS A 35 8.07 3.06 19.03
N SER A 36 7.61 2.28 18.06
CA SER A 36 7.81 2.57 16.64
C SER A 36 6.48 2.70 15.90
N VAL A 37 6.41 3.63 14.97
CA VAL A 37 5.29 3.78 14.03
C VAL A 37 5.83 3.78 12.61
N VAL A 38 5.02 3.34 11.66
CA VAL A 38 5.30 3.46 10.23
C VAL A 38 4.45 4.62 9.68
N LEU A 39 5.10 5.53 8.98
CA LEU A 39 4.46 6.56 8.17
C LEU A 39 4.51 6.13 6.71
N ILE A 40 3.33 6.04 6.10
CA ILE A 40 3.11 5.78 4.67
C ILE A 40 2.08 6.79 4.15
N SER A 41 2.01 6.95 2.83
CA SER A 41 1.01 7.81 2.21
C SER A 41 -0.39 7.23 2.45
N TYR A 42 -1.41 8.09 2.41
CA TYR A 42 -2.78 7.62 2.52
C TYR A 42 -3.17 6.70 1.37
N GLU A 43 -2.66 6.98 0.17
CA GLU A 43 -2.88 6.15 -1.02
C GLU A 43 -2.31 4.74 -0.83
N GLU A 44 -1.07 4.63 -0.33
CA GLU A 44 -0.45 3.34 -0.05
C GLU A 44 -1.23 2.58 1.03
N TYR A 45 -1.60 3.26 2.13
CA TYR A 45 -2.43 2.66 3.17
C TYR A 45 -3.77 2.14 2.62
N SER A 46 -4.43 2.92 1.76
CA SER A 46 -5.71 2.56 1.15
C SER A 46 -5.57 1.35 0.22
N SER A 47 -4.55 1.34 -0.65
CA SER A 47 -4.22 0.24 -1.56
C SER A 47 -3.91 -1.05 -0.80
N MET A 48 -3.14 -0.98 0.28
CA MET A 48 -2.87 -2.13 1.16
C MET A 48 -4.15 -2.64 1.81
N LYS A 49 -5.01 -1.74 2.32
CA LYS A 49 -6.28 -2.10 2.95
C LYS A 49 -7.22 -2.81 1.99
N GLU A 50 -7.34 -2.32 0.76
CA GLU A 50 -8.16 -2.93 -0.29
C GLU A 50 -7.61 -4.29 -0.69
N THR A 51 -6.29 -4.39 -0.88
CA THR A 51 -5.62 -5.66 -1.20
C THR A 51 -5.87 -6.71 -0.11
N ILE A 52 -5.70 -6.35 1.16
CA ILE A 52 -6.00 -7.24 2.29
C ILE A 52 -7.48 -7.66 2.27
N TYR A 53 -8.39 -6.73 2.00
CA TYR A 53 -9.82 -7.02 1.91
C TYR A 53 -10.13 -8.03 0.80
N LEU A 54 -9.65 -7.79 -0.42
CA LEU A 54 -9.84 -8.69 -1.56
C LEU A 54 -9.27 -10.09 -1.31
N LEU A 55 -8.13 -10.18 -0.64
CA LEU A 55 -7.44 -11.47 -0.39
C LEU A 55 -7.93 -12.21 0.87
N SER A 56 -8.78 -11.58 1.70
CA SER A 56 -9.19 -12.08 3.01
C SER A 56 -9.98 -13.40 2.96
N SER A 57 -10.77 -13.62 1.91
CA SER A 57 -11.53 -14.85 1.71
C SER A 57 -10.80 -15.77 0.74
N LYS A 58 -10.68 -17.06 1.09
CA LYS A 58 -10.12 -18.08 0.18
C LYS A 58 -10.84 -18.08 -1.16
N ASN A 59 -12.18 -18.07 -1.14
CA ASN A 59 -12.96 -18.11 -2.37
C ASN A 59 -12.73 -16.87 -3.25
N ASN A 60 -12.65 -15.67 -2.66
CA ASN A 60 -12.43 -14.46 -3.44
C ASN A 60 -11.00 -14.38 -3.97
N ARG A 61 -10.02 -14.77 -3.15
CA ARG A 61 -8.60 -14.82 -3.54
C ARG A 61 -8.36 -15.78 -4.69
N ASP A 62 -8.87 -17.00 -4.59
CA ASP A 62 -8.69 -18.02 -5.65
C ASP A 62 -9.32 -17.51 -6.96
N ARG A 63 -10.56 -16.99 -6.90
CA ARG A 63 -11.23 -16.39 -8.07
C ARG A 63 -10.46 -15.21 -8.67
N LEU A 64 -9.88 -14.34 -7.84
CA LEU A 64 -9.09 -13.20 -8.31
C LEU A 64 -7.81 -13.66 -9.01
N ASN A 65 -7.09 -14.63 -8.43
CA ASN A 65 -5.89 -15.20 -9.02
C ASN A 65 -6.19 -15.90 -10.35
N ASP A 66 -7.26 -16.70 -10.42
CA ASP A 66 -7.71 -17.35 -11.66
C ASP A 66 -8.03 -16.32 -12.76
N ALA A 67 -8.61 -15.18 -12.39
CA ALA A 67 -8.91 -14.10 -13.33
C ALA A 67 -7.64 -13.42 -13.85
N VAL A 68 -6.66 -13.17 -12.98
CA VAL A 68 -5.34 -12.64 -13.35
C VAL A 68 -4.64 -13.59 -14.32
N GLU A 69 -4.59 -14.89 -14.00
CA GLU A 69 -3.97 -15.91 -14.87
C GLU A 69 -4.65 -15.98 -16.24
N GLN A 70 -5.98 -15.89 -16.30
CA GLN A 70 -6.71 -15.84 -17.56
C GLN A 70 -6.31 -14.62 -18.40
N ILE A 71 -6.16 -13.44 -17.79
CA ILE A 71 -5.76 -12.22 -18.49
C ILE A 71 -4.33 -12.35 -19.03
N GLU A 72 -3.38 -12.80 -18.20
CA GLU A 72 -1.97 -12.99 -18.59
C GLU A 72 -1.82 -13.97 -19.75
N ASN A 73 -2.65 -15.01 -19.78
CA ASN A 73 -2.71 -16.00 -20.85
C ASN A 73 -3.61 -15.59 -22.03
N SER A 74 -4.09 -14.34 -22.07
CA SER A 74 -4.99 -13.82 -23.12
C SER A 74 -6.31 -14.62 -23.27
N LYS A 75 -6.76 -15.28 -22.21
CA LYS A 75 -8.01 -16.05 -22.13
C LYS A 75 -9.15 -15.17 -21.61
N PHE A 76 -9.46 -14.09 -22.31
CA PHE A 76 -10.56 -13.19 -21.95
C PHE A 76 -11.44 -12.83 -23.16
N LEU A 77 -12.67 -12.43 -22.89
CA LEU A 77 -13.62 -11.99 -23.91
C LEU A 77 -13.77 -10.46 -23.86
N LYS A 78 -13.64 -9.81 -25.02
CA LYS A 78 -14.00 -8.40 -25.17
C LYS A 78 -15.48 -8.30 -25.51
N LYS A 79 -16.19 -7.43 -24.79
CA LYS A 79 -17.62 -7.16 -25.03
C LYS A 79 -17.86 -5.66 -24.90
N GLU A 80 -18.57 -5.08 -25.85
CA GLU A 80 -19.04 -3.70 -25.72
C GLU A 80 -20.16 -3.64 -24.67
N ILE A 81 -20.08 -2.62 -23.82
CA ILE A 81 -21.07 -2.36 -22.77
C ILE A 81 -21.69 -1.01 -23.11
N ASP A 82 -23.00 -1.00 -23.37
CA ASP A 82 -23.77 0.25 -23.40
C ASP A 82 -23.96 0.72 -21.95
N LEU A 83 -23.38 1.87 -21.61
CA LEU A 83 -23.42 2.49 -20.29
C LEU A 83 -24.57 3.49 -20.16
#